data_AF-A0A942J5L8-F1
#
_entry.id   AF-A0A942J5L8-F1
#
_cell.length_a   1.000
_cell.length_b   1.000
_cell.length_c   1.000
_cell.angle_alpha   90.00
_cell.angle_beta   90.00
_cell.angle_gamma   90.00
#
_symmetry.space_group_name_H-M   'P 1'
#
loop_
_entity.id
_entity.type
_entity.pdbx_description
1 polymer ?
#
loop_
_entity_poly.entity_id
_entity_poly.type
_entity_poly.pdbx_seq_one_letter_code
_entity_poly.pdbx_strand_id
1 'polypeptide(L)'
;MNGLLDTRFAPQEVSTGLPFFIVPLRTLDAVRRAAPETKHLLRFVAPYTAKNILVFAPETYETGNDFNARVFTDYLGIPEDPATGSANGCLAAYLVKHSYLGEPRIRANVEQGYEIRRPSRLLIHAEAQGKSIAIHVGGRVIPVARGELV
;
A
#
# COMPACT_ATOMS: atom_id res chain seq x y z
N MET A 1 21.14 1.29 -9.13
CA MET A 1 20.05 0.71 -8.33
C MET A 1 20.12 1.05 -6.83
N ASN A 2 21.28 1.49 -6.30
CA ASN A 2 21.36 2.02 -4.93
C ASN A 2 20.67 3.39 -4.84
N GLY A 3 19.59 3.51 -4.07
CA GLY A 3 19.00 4.80 -3.70
C GLY A 3 17.48 4.94 -3.79
N LEU A 4 16.75 3.92 -4.26
CA LEU A 4 15.28 3.96 -4.37
C LEU A 4 14.57 3.59 -3.06
N LEU A 5 15.06 2.55 -2.38
CA LEU A 5 14.51 2.09 -1.11
C LEU A 5 14.78 3.08 0.02
N ASP A 6 13.82 3.25 0.92
CA ASP A 6 14.04 3.93 2.19
C ASP A 6 14.67 2.97 3.20
N THR A 7 16.00 3.01 3.28
CA THR A 7 16.78 2.05 4.08
C THR A 7 16.64 2.21 5.59
N ARG A 8 15.88 3.21 6.06
CA ARG A 8 15.53 3.34 7.49
C ARG A 8 14.58 2.23 7.93
N PHE A 9 13.83 1.64 6.99
CA PHE A 9 12.80 0.64 7.26
C PHE A 9 12.95 -0.55 6.31
N ALA A 10 12.93 -1.76 6.86
CA ALA A 10 13.11 -2.97 6.06
C ALA A 10 11.80 -3.36 5.36
N PRO A 11 11.84 -3.76 4.07
CA PRO A 11 10.70 -4.41 3.44
C PRO A 11 10.23 -5.62 4.26
N GLN A 12 8.92 -5.80 4.41
CA GLN A 12 8.37 -6.82 5.30
C GLN A 12 7.10 -7.44 4.76
N GLU A 13 6.93 -8.74 4.98
CA GLU A 13 5.64 -9.41 4.83
C GLU A 13 4.71 -9.05 5.99
N VAL A 14 3.57 -8.46 5.68
CA VAL A 14 2.57 -8.00 6.66
C VAL A 14 1.21 -8.54 6.28
N SER A 15 0.43 -8.97 7.27
CA SER A 15 -0.95 -9.40 7.06
C SER A 15 -1.87 -8.80 8.11
N THR A 16 -2.99 -8.26 7.64
CA THR A 16 -4.18 -7.92 8.44
C THR A 16 -5.40 -8.71 7.96
N GLY A 17 -5.16 -9.89 7.34
CA GLY A 17 -6.15 -10.73 6.67
C GLY A 17 -5.57 -11.31 5.38
N LEU A 18 -5.33 -10.45 4.39
CA LEU A 18 -4.62 -10.81 3.16
C LEU A 18 -3.16 -10.34 3.24
N PRO A 19 -2.15 -11.21 3.04
CA PRO A 19 -0.74 -10.82 3.17
C PRO A 19 -0.19 -10.03 1.97
N PHE A 20 0.63 -9.02 2.27
CA PHE A 20 1.34 -8.18 1.31
C PHE A 20 2.81 -8.00 1.72
N PHE A 21 3.71 -7.86 0.75
CA PHE A 21 5.00 -7.22 1.00
C PHE A 21 4.81 -5.72 1.05
N ILE A 22 5.20 -5.08 2.15
CA ILE A 22 5.25 -3.63 2.30
C ILE A 22 6.69 -3.18 2.04
N VAL A 23 6.89 -2.35 1.01
CA VAL A 23 8.21 -1.94 0.52
C VAL A 23 8.32 -0.42 0.56
N PRO A 24 9.07 0.15 1.52
CA PRO A 24 9.22 1.59 1.63
C PRO A 24 10.23 2.13 0.59
N LEU A 25 9.81 3.14 -0.17
CA LEU A 25 10.60 3.88 -1.13
C LEU A 25 10.82 5.32 -0.62
N ARG A 26 11.89 5.97 -1.11
CA ARG A 26 12.27 7.31 -0.64
C ARG A 26 11.45 8.44 -1.21
N THR A 27 11.03 8.31 -2.47
CA THR A 27 10.49 9.43 -3.26
C THR A 27 9.30 8.98 -4.09
N LEU A 28 8.44 9.93 -4.46
CA LEU A 28 7.36 9.72 -5.40
C LEU A 28 7.89 9.27 -6.77
N ASP A 29 9.02 9.83 -7.21
CA ASP A 29 9.68 9.40 -8.44
C ASP A 29 10.11 7.92 -8.41
N ALA A 30 10.51 7.39 -7.25
CA ALA A 30 10.78 5.96 -7.10
C ALA A 30 9.50 5.11 -7.23
N VAL A 31 8.38 5.55 -6.66
CA VAL A 31 7.07 4.89 -6.80
C VAL A 31 6.61 4.90 -8.26
N ARG A 32 6.74 6.05 -8.95
CA ARG A 32 6.41 6.23 -10.36
C ARG A 32 7.18 5.27 -11.27
N ARG A 33 8.47 5.09 -11.02
CA ARG A 33 9.35 4.22 -11.81
C ARG A 33 9.25 2.75 -11.45
N ALA A 34 8.51 2.38 -10.39
CA ALA A 34 8.34 0.98 -10.02
C ALA A 34 7.66 0.21 -11.17
N ALA A 35 8.39 -0.73 -11.76
CA ALA A 35 7.90 -1.53 -12.87
C ALA A 35 8.43 -2.96 -12.68
N PRO A 36 7.86 -3.73 -11.73
CA PRO A 36 8.28 -5.11 -11.53
C PRO A 36 8.00 -5.90 -12.82
N GLU A 37 9.00 -6.67 -13.26
CA GLU A 37 8.77 -7.64 -14.33
C GLU A 37 8.00 -8.83 -13.76
N THR A 38 6.83 -9.13 -14.34
CA THR A 38 5.92 -10.17 -13.88
C THR A 38 6.62 -11.50 -13.59
N LYS A 39 7.49 -11.98 -14.50
CA LYS A 39 8.19 -13.27 -14.30
C LYS A 39 9.10 -13.25 -13.06
N HIS A 40 9.78 -12.15 -12.82
CA HIS A 40 10.64 -11.97 -11.66
C HIS A 40 9.84 -11.83 -10.38
N LEU A 41 8.75 -11.06 -10.41
CA LEU A 41 7.84 -10.93 -9.27
C LEU A 41 7.24 -12.28 -8.89
N LEU A 42 6.70 -13.04 -9.84
CA LEU A 42 6.10 -14.35 -9.59
C LEU A 42 7.12 -15.33 -9.00
N ARG A 43 8.35 -15.36 -9.53
CA ARG A 43 9.44 -16.18 -8.98
C ARG A 43 9.80 -15.74 -7.55
N PHE A 44 9.82 -14.44 -7.29
CA PHE A 44 10.15 -13.88 -5.98
C PHE A 44 9.08 -14.23 -4.94
N VAL A 45 7.79 -14.08 -5.25
CA VAL A 45 6.70 -14.31 -4.28
C VAL A 45 6.33 -15.78 -4.12
N ALA A 46 6.79 -16.66 -5.02
CA ALA A 46 6.46 -18.09 -5.01
C ALA A 46 6.65 -18.78 -3.63
N PRO A 47 7.76 -18.61 -2.89
CA PRO A 47 7.98 -19.28 -1.61
C PRO A 47 7.30 -18.58 -0.40
N TYR A 48 6.73 -17.38 -0.55
CA TYR A 48 6.18 -16.60 0.56
C TYR A 48 4.65 -16.71 0.67
N THR A 49 4.07 -16.31 1.80
CA THR A 49 2.59 -16.28 1.93
C THR A 49 2.03 -15.09 1.17
N ALA A 50 2.68 -13.92 1.28
CA ALA A 50 2.39 -12.74 0.50
C ALA A 50 2.69 -12.96 -0.98
N LYS A 51 1.66 -12.72 -1.79
CA LYS A 51 1.72 -12.81 -3.26
C LYS A 51 1.63 -11.45 -3.95
N ASN A 52 1.33 -10.41 -3.17
CA ASN A 52 1.11 -9.06 -3.63
C ASN A 52 2.13 -8.12 -2.99
N ILE A 53 2.47 -7.04 -3.70
CA ILE A 53 3.47 -6.08 -3.25
C ILE A 53 2.85 -4.69 -3.22
N LEU A 54 2.91 -4.02 -2.07
CA LEU A 54 2.65 -2.59 -1.93
C LEU A 54 4.00 -1.87 -1.81
N VAL A 55 4.27 -0.97 -2.75
CA VAL A 55 5.34 0.02 -2.63
C VAL A 55 4.75 1.35 -2.19
N PHE A 56 5.45 2.12 -1.37
CA PHE A 56 4.98 3.45 -0.97
C PHE A 56 6.11 4.45 -0.72
N ALA A 57 5.80 5.75 -0.76
CA ALA A 57 6.69 6.84 -0.35
C ALA A 57 5.89 7.95 0.37
N PRO A 58 6.54 8.77 1.21
CA PRO A 58 5.89 9.90 1.91
C PRO A 58 5.73 11.16 1.03
N GLU A 59 6.13 11.12 -0.24
CA GLU A 59 5.90 12.18 -1.21
C GLU A 59 4.62 11.89 -2.01
N THR A 60 3.84 12.93 -2.31
CA THR A 60 2.50 12.84 -2.91
C THR A 60 2.34 13.76 -4.10
N TYR A 61 1.35 13.47 -4.95
CA TYR A 61 0.97 14.34 -6.07
C TYR A 61 0.16 15.55 -5.60
N GLU A 62 -0.78 15.34 -4.68
CA GLU A 62 -1.66 16.38 -4.17
C GLU A 62 -1.24 16.83 -2.76
N THR A 63 -1.17 18.14 -2.56
CA THR A 63 -0.91 18.73 -1.25
C THR A 63 -1.99 18.33 -0.25
N GLY A 64 -1.59 17.88 0.94
CA GLY A 64 -2.50 17.44 2.00
C GLY A 64 -2.77 15.93 2.03
N ASN A 65 -2.18 15.17 1.10
CA ASN A 65 -2.02 13.72 1.24
C ASN A 65 -0.65 13.38 1.83
N ASP A 66 -0.57 12.23 2.52
CA ASP A 66 0.60 11.87 3.34
C ASP A 66 1.50 10.81 2.68
N PHE A 67 0.92 9.92 1.87
CA PHE A 67 1.67 8.87 1.18
C PHE A 67 1.16 8.64 -0.23
N ASN A 68 2.05 8.21 -1.12
CA ASN A 68 1.70 7.65 -2.41
C ASN A 68 2.09 6.17 -2.45
N ALA A 69 1.19 5.32 -2.97
CA ALA A 69 1.37 3.89 -3.01
C ALA A 69 0.92 3.27 -4.34
N ARG A 70 1.54 2.15 -4.69
CA ARG A 70 1.12 1.27 -5.79
C ARG A 70 1.06 -0.17 -5.31
N VAL A 71 0.10 -0.92 -5.81
CA VAL A 71 -0.15 -2.31 -5.41
C VAL A 71 -0.10 -3.22 -6.62
N PHE A 72 0.96 -4.01 -6.69
CA PHE A 72 1.19 -5.01 -7.74
C PHE A 72 0.58 -6.34 -7.34
N THR A 73 -0.30 -6.86 -8.18
CA THR A 73 -1.10 -8.06 -7.92
C THR A 73 -0.95 -9.08 -9.04
N ASP A 74 0.18 -9.08 -9.76
CA ASP A 74 0.45 -9.94 -10.92
C ASP A 74 0.12 -11.42 -10.67
N TYR A 75 0.30 -11.91 -9.44
CA TYR A 75 -0.03 -13.28 -9.04
C TYR A 75 -1.51 -13.62 -9.22
N LEU A 76 -2.40 -12.64 -9.16
CA LEU A 76 -3.84 -12.77 -9.38
C LEU A 76 -4.23 -12.56 -10.85
N GLY A 77 -3.26 -12.40 -11.75
CA GLY A 77 -3.50 -12.11 -13.17
C GLY A 77 -3.87 -10.66 -13.47
N ILE A 78 -3.80 -9.78 -12.48
CA ILE A 78 -4.06 -8.33 -12.59
C ILE A 78 -2.73 -7.62 -12.36
N PRO A 79 -2.21 -6.79 -13.28
CA PRO A 79 -0.91 -6.15 -13.07
C PRO A 79 -0.89 -5.19 -11.87
N GLU A 80 -1.91 -4.36 -11.73
CA GLU A 80 -1.99 -3.33 -10.68
C GLU A 80 -3.45 -3.05 -10.28
N ASP A 81 -3.69 -2.93 -8.98
CA ASP A 81 -5.01 -2.62 -8.42
C ASP A 81 -5.09 -1.12 -8.07
N PRO A 82 -6.12 -0.37 -8.53
CA PRO A 82 -6.20 1.08 -8.33
C PRO A 82 -6.49 1.54 -6.90
N ALA A 83 -7.14 0.72 -6.07
CA ALA A 83 -7.50 1.08 -4.70
C ALA A 83 -7.64 -0.15 -3.82
N THR A 84 -6.61 -0.47 -3.04
CA THR A 84 -6.54 -1.76 -2.32
C THR A 84 -6.65 -1.56 -0.81
N GLY A 85 -7.87 -1.70 -0.26
CA GLY A 85 -8.11 -1.54 1.18
C GLY A 85 -7.31 -2.52 2.05
N SER A 86 -7.19 -3.78 1.63
CA SER A 86 -6.43 -4.81 2.35
C SER A 86 -4.93 -4.51 2.41
N ALA A 87 -4.36 -3.99 1.32
CA ALA A 87 -2.95 -3.58 1.27
C ALA A 87 -2.70 -2.36 2.15
N ASN A 88 -3.61 -1.38 2.13
CA ASN A 88 -3.51 -0.18 2.97
C ASN A 88 -3.72 -0.48 4.47
N GLY A 89 -4.47 -1.53 4.81
CA GLY A 89 -4.51 -2.07 6.17
C GLY A 89 -3.15 -2.61 6.63
N CYS A 90 -2.47 -3.36 5.76
CA CYS A 90 -1.11 -3.83 6.02
C CYS A 90 -0.09 -2.68 6.10
N LEU A 91 -0.22 -1.67 5.25
CA LEU A 91 0.60 -0.45 5.32
C LEU A 91 0.40 0.26 6.66
N ALA A 92 -0.84 0.46 7.11
CA ALA A 92 -1.13 1.08 8.40
C ALA A 92 -0.50 0.32 9.58
N ALA A 93 -0.59 -1.02 9.58
CA ALA A 93 0.06 -1.86 10.57
C ALA A 93 1.59 -1.67 10.56
N TYR A 94 2.18 -1.66 9.37
CA TYR A 94 3.62 -1.47 9.18
C TYR A 94 4.10 -0.12 9.71
N LEU A 95 3.40 0.97 9.35
CA LEU A 95 3.76 2.33 9.75
C LEU A 95 3.72 2.50 11.27
N VAL A 96 2.71 1.97 11.94
CA VAL A 96 2.60 1.99 13.42
C VAL A 96 3.66 1.10 14.07
N LYS A 97 3.83 -0.14 13.59
CA LYS A 97 4.78 -1.11 14.17
C LYS A 97 6.22 -0.58 14.17
N HIS A 98 6.59 0.15 13.12
CA HIS A 98 7.93 0.69 12.94
C HIS A 98 8.06 2.15 13.38
N SER A 99 6.99 2.76 13.94
CA SER A 99 6.97 4.19 14.30
C SER A 99 7.48 5.06 13.16
N TYR A 100 6.99 4.83 11.93
CA TYR A 100 7.50 5.47 10.71
C TYR A 100 7.47 7.00 10.79
N LEU A 101 6.44 7.56 11.45
CA LEU A 101 6.29 8.99 11.73
C LEU A 101 6.70 9.39 13.17
N GLY A 102 7.33 8.50 13.91
CA GLY A 102 7.74 8.72 15.31
C GLY A 102 6.61 8.58 16.35
N GLU A 103 5.40 8.20 15.93
CA GLU A 103 4.24 8.01 16.81
C GLU A 103 3.74 6.56 16.80
N PRO A 104 3.17 6.05 17.91
CA PRO A 104 2.55 4.72 18.00
C PRO A 104 1.12 4.70 17.38
N ARG A 105 0.79 5.70 16.57
CA ARG A 105 -0.49 5.85 15.89
C ARG A 105 -0.28 6.61 14.57
N ILE A 106 -1.23 6.45 13.67
CA ILE A 106 -1.22 7.16 12.40
C ILE A 106 -2.63 7.46 11.93
N ARG A 107 -2.84 8.65 11.38
CA ARG A 107 -4.01 9.02 10.60
C ARG A 107 -3.51 9.68 9.33
N ALA A 108 -3.73 9.02 8.20
CA ALA A 108 -3.10 9.43 6.94
C ALA A 108 -4.01 9.21 5.73
N ASN A 109 -3.81 10.06 4.73
CA ASN A 109 -4.37 9.97 3.39
C ASN A 109 -3.33 9.31 2.46
N VAL A 110 -3.72 8.23 1.79
CA VAL A 110 -2.86 7.50 0.87
C VAL A 110 -3.42 7.62 -0.56
N GLU A 111 -2.59 8.11 -1.46
CA GLU A 111 -2.83 8.12 -2.90
C GLU A 111 -2.52 6.75 -3.50
N GLN A 112 -3.41 6.24 -4.35
CA GLN A 112 -3.19 5.00 -5.10
C GLN A 112 -3.81 5.10 -6.50
N GLY A 113 -3.24 4.38 -7.47
CA GLY A 113 -3.82 4.21 -8.81
C GLY A 113 -3.54 5.36 -9.79
N TYR A 114 -2.67 6.30 -9.43
CA TYR A 114 -2.33 7.46 -10.26
C TYR A 114 -1.64 7.04 -11.57
N GLU A 115 -0.69 6.11 -11.50
CA GLU A 115 0.09 5.62 -12.65
C GLU A 115 -0.76 4.86 -13.67
N ILE A 116 -1.92 4.34 -13.25
CA ILE A 116 -2.89 3.64 -14.11
C ILE A 116 -4.14 4.47 -14.41
N ARG A 117 -4.10 5.79 -14.17
CA ARG A 117 -5.18 6.76 -14.45
C ARG A 117 -6.51 6.44 -13.74
N ARG A 118 -6.43 5.89 -12.53
CA ARG A 118 -7.58 5.63 -11.65
C ARG A 118 -7.29 6.17 -10.25
N PRO A 119 -7.05 7.49 -10.12
CA PRO A 119 -6.63 8.10 -8.86
C PRO A 119 -7.67 7.85 -7.78
N SER A 120 -7.22 7.31 -6.67
CA SER A 120 -8.03 6.95 -5.52
C SER A 120 -7.35 7.44 -4.25
N ARG A 121 -8.15 7.79 -3.24
CA ARG A 121 -7.66 8.20 -1.93
C ARG A 121 -8.21 7.29 -0.86
N LEU A 122 -7.31 6.60 -0.17
CA LEU A 122 -7.61 5.78 0.98
C LEU A 122 -7.30 6.57 2.27
N LEU A 123 -8.17 6.41 3.26
CA LEU A 123 -8.02 6.97 4.59
C LEU A 123 -7.61 5.84 5.51
N ILE A 124 -6.42 5.91 6.09
CA ILE A 124 -5.95 4.91 7.06
C ILE A 124 -5.86 5.54 8.44
N HIS A 125 -6.34 4.80 9.44
CA HIS A 125 -6.18 5.12 10.85
C HIS A 125 -5.73 3.86 11.58
N ALA A 126 -4.61 3.92 12.28
CA ALA A 126 -4.17 2.81 13.12
C ALA A 126 -3.51 3.30 14.42
N GLU A 127 -3.64 2.50 15.47
CA GLU A 127 -3.11 2.80 16.81
C GLU A 127 -2.67 1.51 17.51
N ALA A 128 -1.50 1.54 18.15
CA ALA A 128 -1.03 0.44 18.97
C ALA A 128 -1.88 0.28 20.24
N GLN A 129 -2.37 -0.93 20.50
CA GLN A 129 -3.17 -1.28 21.67
C GLN A 129 -2.52 -2.46 22.40
N GLY A 130 -1.55 -2.16 23.25
CA GLY A 130 -0.76 -3.18 23.97
C GLY A 130 0.02 -4.07 22.99
N LYS A 131 -0.47 -5.30 22.77
CA LYS A 131 0.16 -6.27 21.85
C LYS A 131 -0.47 -6.31 20.46
N SER A 132 -1.59 -5.61 20.24
CA SER A 132 -2.28 -5.53 18.95
C SER A 132 -2.19 -4.12 18.36
N ILE A 133 -2.65 -3.98 17.11
CA ILE A 133 -2.81 -2.68 16.44
C ILE A 133 -4.27 -2.65 15.97
N ALA A 134 -5.02 -1.64 16.40
CA ALA A 134 -6.36 -1.38 15.87
C ALA A 134 -6.23 -0.64 14.53
N ILE A 135 -6.92 -1.09 13.49
CA ILE A 135 -6.75 -0.59 12.12
C ILE A 135 -8.12 -0.32 11.52
N HIS A 136 -8.29 0.86 10.94
CA HIS A 136 -9.44 1.28 10.18
C HIS A 136 -8.98 1.78 8.81
N VAL A 137 -9.62 1.28 7.77
CA VAL A 137 -9.41 1.73 6.39
C VAL A 137 -10.74 2.21 5.85
N GLY A 138 -10.75 3.42 5.28
CA GLY A 138 -11.93 4.04 4.71
C GLY A 138 -11.61 4.77 3.43
N GLY A 139 -12.64 5.35 2.82
CA GLY A 139 -12.52 6.12 1.59
C GLY A 139 -13.88 6.67 1.20
N ARG A 140 -13.89 7.72 0.38
CA ARG A 140 -15.14 8.24 -0.18
C ARG A 140 -15.55 7.35 -1.36
N VAL A 141 -16.81 6.96 -1.40
CA VAL A 141 -17.41 6.23 -2.52
C VAL A 141 -18.38 7.13 -3.27
N ILE A 142 -18.52 6.90 -4.58
CA ILE A 142 -19.48 7.59 -5.45
C ILE A 142 -20.29 6.51 -6.17
N PRO A 143 -21.64 6.49 -6.04
CA PRO A 143 -22.46 5.54 -6.78
C PRO A 143 -22.40 5.83 -8.28
N VAL A 144 -22.10 4.81 -9.09
CA VAL A 144 -21.96 4.92 -10.55
C VAL A 144 -23.16 4.31 -11.29
N ALA A 145 -23.66 3.17 -10.81
CA ALA A 145 -24.80 2.48 -11.40
C ALA A 145 -25.59 1.72 -10.32
N ARG A 146 -26.87 1.47 -10.60
CA ARG A 146 -27.77 0.65 -9.78
C ARG A 146 -28.61 -0.24 -10.70
N GLY A 147 -28.85 -1.47 -10.27
CA GLY A 147 -29.72 -2.43 -10.94
C GLY A 147 -30.31 -3.44 -9.96
N GLU A 148 -31.05 -4.42 -10.47
CA GLU A 148 -31.66 -5.51 -9.71
C GLU A 148 -31.28 -6.85 -10.36
N LEU A 149 -31.00 -7.86 -9.53
CA LEU A 149 -30.73 -9.23 -9.99
C LEU A 149 -32.05 -10.02 -9.94
N VAL A 150 -32.45 -10.60 -11.08
CA VAL A 150 -33.70 -11.37 -11.26
C VAL A 150 -33.39 -12.86 -11.36
#